data_AF-U9VWJ5-F1
#
_entry.id   AF-U9VWJ5-F1
#
_cell.length_a   1.000
_cell.length_b   1.000
_cell.length_c   1.000
_cell.angle_alpha   90.00
_cell.angle_beta   90.00
_cell.angle_gamma   90.00
#
_symmetry.space_group_name_H-M   'P 1'
#
loop_
_entity.id
_entity.type
_entity.pdbx_description
1 polymer ?
#
loop_
_entity_poly.entity_id
_entity_poly.type
_entity_poly.pdbx_seq_one_letter_code
_entity_poly.pdbx_strand_id
1 'polypeptide(L)'
;MLLSHNCTLLEGHVSNLSRKDFANVFIEGLKTYTDIQCSLIDNPHWMVEILFDAQQKTPTDVAALCAQSLGTQRLAEPARQINSYRIMLLGGIKTTPAMGNSPTSLQPGEWGVDVVETISPEQFLAGLNWETVTASKPPEQIFKVTHIVE
;
A
#
# COMPACT_ATOMS: atom_id res chain seq x y z
N MET A 1 2.49 3.06 -10.01
CA MET A 1 2.77 2.83 -8.57
C MET A 1 2.64 1.35 -8.30
N LEU A 2 3.54 0.75 -7.52
CA LEU A 2 3.50 -0.66 -7.16
C LEU A 2 3.25 -0.83 -5.65
N LEU A 3 2.33 -1.71 -5.28
CA LEU A 3 1.98 -1.99 -3.88
C LEU A 3 2.57 -3.32 -3.40
N SER A 4 3.07 -3.33 -2.18
CA SER A 4 3.34 -4.53 -1.38
C SER A 4 2.37 -4.58 -0.18
N HIS A 5 2.30 -5.72 0.52
CA HIS A 5 1.45 -5.90 1.69
C HIS A 5 2.27 -6.41 2.87
N ASN A 6 2.10 -5.76 4.03
CA ASN A 6 2.73 -6.13 5.29
C ASN A 6 1.67 -6.12 6.40
N CYS A 7 1.06 -7.27 6.65
CA CYS A 7 0.10 -7.44 7.74
C CYS A 7 0.83 -7.93 8.99
N THR A 8 0.85 -7.11 10.05
CA THR A 8 1.41 -7.48 11.35
C THR A 8 0.33 -7.81 12.38
N LEU A 9 -0.92 -7.96 11.93
CA LEU A 9 -2.02 -8.38 12.78
C LEU A 9 -1.87 -9.87 13.11
N LEU A 10 -2.30 -10.26 14.30
CA LEU A 10 -2.29 -11.67 14.71
C LEU A 10 -3.27 -12.48 13.86
N GLU A 11 -2.96 -13.76 13.66
CA GLU A 11 -3.86 -14.70 13.00
C GLU A 11 -5.21 -14.72 13.73
N GLY A 12 -6.30 -14.61 12.96
CA GLY A 12 -7.65 -14.55 13.50
C GLY A 12 -8.17 -13.14 13.83
N HIS A 13 -7.32 -12.09 13.86
CA HIS A 13 -7.82 -10.71 13.96
C HIS A 13 -8.56 -10.29 12.70
N VAL A 14 -7.97 -10.62 11.55
CA VAL A 14 -8.52 -10.48 10.20
C VAL A 14 -8.04 -11.67 9.37
N SER A 15 -8.73 -11.96 8.27
CA SER A 15 -8.32 -13.02 7.34
C SER A 15 -7.02 -12.63 6.65
N ASN A 16 -6.11 -13.60 6.50
CA ASN A 16 -4.94 -13.38 5.65
C ASN A 16 -5.39 -13.18 4.20
N LEU A 17 -4.89 -12.12 3.56
CA LEU A 17 -5.16 -11.87 2.14
C LEU A 17 -4.12 -12.61 1.31
N SER A 18 -4.58 -13.46 0.39
CA SER A 18 -3.69 -13.93 -0.68
C SER A 18 -3.29 -12.76 -1.57
N ARG A 19 -2.24 -12.92 -2.39
CA ARG A 19 -1.85 -11.89 -3.38
C ARG A 19 -3.02 -11.48 -4.28
N LYS A 20 -3.86 -12.46 -4.66
CA LYS A 20 -5.04 -12.22 -5.49
C LYS A 20 -6.12 -11.47 -4.72
N ASP A 21 -6.40 -11.85 -3.49
CA ASP A 21 -7.42 -11.19 -2.67
C ASP A 21 -6.98 -9.76 -2.34
N PHE A 22 -5.71 -9.55 -2.02
CA PHE A 22 -5.11 -8.23 -1.82
C PHE A 22 -5.24 -7.35 -3.08
N ALA A 23 -4.94 -7.87 -4.27
CA ALA A 23 -5.14 -7.12 -5.50
C ALA A 23 -6.62 -6.80 -5.75
N ASN A 24 -7.51 -7.76 -5.49
CA ASN A 24 -8.95 -7.59 -5.68
C ASN A 24 -9.55 -6.49 -4.79
N VAL A 25 -9.00 -6.24 -3.60
CA VAL A 25 -9.41 -5.10 -2.74
C VAL A 25 -9.35 -3.79 -3.53
N PHE A 26 -8.26 -3.55 -4.26
CA PHE A 26 -8.07 -2.29 -4.99
C PHE A 26 -8.75 -2.30 -6.35
N ILE A 27 -8.76 -3.45 -7.05
CA ILE A 27 -9.47 -3.60 -8.32
C ILE A 27 -10.96 -3.30 -8.14
N GLU A 28 -11.59 -3.88 -7.12
CA GLU A 28 -13.01 -3.64 -6.85
C GLU A 28 -13.27 -2.31 -6.14
N GLY A 29 -12.41 -1.93 -5.19
CA GLY A 29 -12.56 -0.71 -4.40
C GLY A 29 -12.39 0.56 -5.23
N LEU A 30 -11.57 0.52 -6.29
CA LEU A 30 -11.28 1.67 -7.14
C LEU A 30 -11.94 1.61 -8.52
N LYS A 31 -12.75 0.59 -8.84
CA LYS A 31 -13.37 0.43 -10.17
C LYS A 31 -14.24 1.59 -10.64
N THR A 32 -14.75 2.40 -9.72
CA THR A 32 -15.58 3.57 -10.04
C THR A 32 -14.77 4.76 -10.55
N TYR A 33 -13.46 4.77 -10.33
CA TYR A 33 -12.55 5.81 -10.81
C TYR A 33 -12.10 5.45 -12.23
N THR A 34 -12.64 6.12 -13.24
CA THR A 34 -12.32 5.83 -14.65
C THR A 34 -10.88 6.18 -15.04
N ASP A 35 -10.18 6.95 -14.19
CA ASP A 35 -8.81 7.39 -14.40
C ASP A 35 -7.79 6.67 -13.51
N ILE A 36 -8.21 5.60 -12.82
CA ILE A 36 -7.34 4.72 -12.06
C ILE A 36 -7.52 3.29 -12.61
N GLN A 37 -6.40 2.64 -12.92
CA GLN A 37 -6.38 1.22 -13.28
C GLN A 37 -5.58 0.46 -12.25
N CYS A 38 -6.13 -0.66 -11.79
CA CYS A 38 -5.46 -1.57 -10.86
C CYS A 38 -5.34 -2.96 -11.50
N SER A 39 -4.19 -3.60 -11.31
CA SER A 39 -3.95 -4.96 -11.81
C SER A 39 -3.10 -5.77 -10.83
N LEU A 40 -3.37 -7.07 -10.76
CA LEU A 40 -2.46 -8.02 -10.11
C LEU A 40 -1.23 -8.19 -11.00
N ILE A 41 -0.04 -8.12 -10.41
CA ILE A 41 1.22 -8.34 -11.12
C ILE A 41 1.97 -9.57 -10.59
N ASP A 42 2.68 -10.23 -11.50
CA ASP A 42 3.59 -11.32 -11.17
C ASP A 42 4.97 -10.74 -10.81
N ASN A 43 5.24 -10.63 -9.51
CA ASN A 43 6.50 -10.15 -8.98
C ASN A 43 6.77 -10.76 -7.58
N PRO A 44 8.01 -11.09 -7.23
CA PRO A 44 8.32 -11.67 -5.91
C PRO A 44 7.91 -10.79 -4.73
N HIS A 45 7.99 -9.46 -4.88
CA HIS A 45 7.73 -8.50 -3.80
C HIS A 45 6.46 -7.69 -4.05
N TRP A 46 6.33 -7.09 -5.22
CA TRP A 46 5.17 -6.27 -5.58
C TRP A 46 3.97 -7.15 -5.93
N MET A 47 2.77 -6.71 -5.58
CA MET A 47 1.53 -7.47 -5.78
C MET A 47 0.57 -6.75 -6.72
N VAL A 48 0.50 -5.43 -6.65
CA VAL A 48 -0.48 -4.63 -7.39
C VAL A 48 0.23 -3.54 -8.15
N GLU A 49 -0.14 -3.35 -9.41
CA GLU A 49 0.18 -2.14 -10.16
C GLU A 49 -1.05 -1.23 -10.17
N ILE A 50 -0.79 0.06 -9.92
CA ILE A 50 -1.78 1.12 -10.04
C ILE A 50 -1.27 2.18 -11.00
N LEU A 51 -2.02 2.39 -12.08
CA LEU A 51 -1.79 3.41 -13.10
C LEU A 51 -2.83 4.53 -12.96
N PHE A 52 -2.36 5.77 -13.05
CA PHE A 52 -3.19 6.97 -12.95
C PHE A 52 -2.47 8.14 -13.62
N ASP A 53 -3.21 9.18 -14.02
CA ASP A 53 -2.63 10.40 -14.57
C ASP A 53 -2.03 11.27 -13.45
N ALA A 54 -0.71 11.39 -13.45
CA ALA A 54 0.04 12.20 -12.48
C ALA A 54 -0.23 13.72 -12.57
N GLN A 55 -0.85 14.19 -13.66
CA GLN A 55 -1.32 15.59 -13.75
C GLN A 55 -2.64 15.82 -13.01
N GLN A 56 -3.43 14.77 -12.79
CA GLN A 56 -4.76 14.85 -12.17
C GLN A 56 -4.76 14.38 -10.71
N LYS A 57 -3.87 13.43 -10.37
CA LYS A 57 -3.81 12.83 -9.03
C LYS A 57 -2.37 12.67 -8.58
N THR A 58 -2.14 12.96 -7.30
CA THR A 58 -0.85 12.64 -6.67
C THR A 58 -0.82 11.19 -6.20
N PRO A 59 0.37 10.58 -6.04
CA PRO A 59 0.51 9.27 -5.41
C PRO A 59 -0.11 9.20 -4.01
N THR A 60 -0.04 10.29 -3.25
CA THR A 60 -0.66 10.40 -1.92
C THR A 60 -2.19 10.33 -1.99
N ASP A 61 -2.81 10.98 -2.98
CA ASP A 61 -4.28 10.93 -3.16
C ASP A 61 -4.73 9.50 -3.47
N VAL A 62 -4.02 8.82 -4.38
CA VAL A 62 -4.31 7.43 -4.75
C VAL A 62 -4.07 6.49 -3.57
N ALA A 63 -3.03 6.74 -2.77
CA ALA A 63 -2.75 5.98 -1.56
C ALA A 63 -3.87 6.12 -0.51
N ALA A 64 -4.46 7.32 -0.36
CA ALA A 64 -5.62 7.52 0.52
C ALA A 64 -6.84 6.72 0.08
N LEU A 65 -7.12 6.66 -1.23
CA LEU A 65 -8.19 5.82 -1.78
C LEU A 65 -7.93 4.32 -1.55
N CYS A 66 -6.68 3.88 -1.67
CA CYS A 66 -6.27 2.52 -1.36
C CYS A 66 -6.50 2.19 0.12
N ALA A 67 -6.11 3.10 1.03
CA ALA A 67 -6.32 2.94 2.47
C ALA A 67 -7.80 2.74 2.82
N GLN A 68 -8.65 3.59 2.23
CA GLN A 68 -10.10 3.54 2.41
C GLN A 68 -10.71 2.27 1.83
N SER A 69 -10.24 1.83 0.65
CA SER A 69 -10.74 0.60 0.01
C SER A 69 -10.44 -0.63 0.88
N LEU A 70 -9.22 -0.76 1.38
CA LEU A 70 -8.84 -1.85 2.29
C LEU A 70 -9.59 -1.75 3.62
N GLY A 71 -9.68 -0.55 4.22
CA GLY A 71 -10.44 -0.35 5.46
C GLY A 71 -11.91 -0.74 5.30
N THR A 72 -12.53 -0.37 4.19
CA THR A 72 -13.93 -0.73 3.87
C THR A 72 -14.11 -2.23 3.72
N GLN A 73 -13.21 -2.91 2.99
CA GLN A 73 -13.28 -4.37 2.84
C GLN A 73 -13.13 -5.08 4.20
N ARG A 74 -12.23 -4.60 5.05
CA ARG A 74 -11.96 -5.15 6.38
C ARG A 74 -13.10 -4.92 7.37
N LEU A 75 -13.79 -3.78 7.27
CA LEU A 75 -15.03 -3.51 8.01
C LEU A 75 -16.17 -4.44 7.62
N ALA A 76 -16.24 -4.80 6.33
CA ALA A 76 -17.25 -5.72 5.81
C ALA A 76 -16.92 -7.20 6.07
N GLU A 77 -15.72 -7.51 6.60
CA GLU A 77 -15.26 -8.87 6.81
C GLU A 77 -15.94 -9.50 8.05
N PRO A 78 -16.77 -10.55 7.91
CA PRO A 78 -17.50 -11.15 9.04
C PRO A 78 -16.58 -11.83 10.06
N ALA A 79 -15.39 -12.27 9.63
CA ALA A 79 -14.42 -12.97 10.45
C ALA A 79 -13.55 -12.04 11.29
N ARG A 80 -13.70 -10.71 11.17
CA ARG A 80 -12.93 -9.73 11.92
C ARG A 80 -13.20 -9.85 13.43
N GLN A 81 -12.14 -10.04 14.21
CA GLN A 81 -12.20 -10.15 15.67
C GLN A 81 -11.53 -8.98 16.40
N ILE A 82 -10.96 -8.04 15.65
CA ILE A 82 -10.32 -6.83 16.20
C ILE A 82 -11.23 -5.61 16.06
N ASN A 83 -11.26 -4.77 17.09
CA ASN A 83 -12.11 -3.57 17.10
C ASN A 83 -11.46 -2.38 16.40
N SER A 84 -10.14 -2.20 16.52
CA SER A 84 -9.46 -1.11 15.85
C SER A 84 -8.00 -1.43 15.55
N TYR A 85 -7.53 -0.95 14.40
CA TYR A 85 -6.12 -0.98 14.01
C TYR A 85 -5.84 0.14 13.00
N ARG A 86 -4.65 0.17 12.42
CA ARG A 86 -4.24 1.15 11.41
C ARG A 86 -3.85 0.47 10.11
N ILE A 87 -4.27 1.09 9.02
CA ILE A 87 -3.70 0.88 7.70
C ILE A 87 -2.75 2.04 7.45
N MET A 88 -1.50 1.76 7.08
CA MET A 88 -0.55 2.77 6.63
C MET A 88 -0.12 2.48 5.20
N LEU A 89 0.02 3.51 4.38
CA LEU A 89 0.68 3.41 3.08
C LEU A 89 1.95 4.24 3.13
N LEU A 90 3.07 3.55 3.06
CA LEU A 90 4.41 4.11 3.17
C LEU A 90 5.03 4.15 1.77
N GLY A 91 5.01 5.33 1.15
CA GLY A 91 5.45 5.51 -0.23
C GLY A 91 6.85 6.06 -0.33
N GLY A 92 7.60 5.59 -1.31
CA GLY A 92 8.87 6.17 -1.72
C GLY A 92 9.11 6.04 -3.22
N ILE A 93 9.61 7.10 -3.84
CA ILE A 93 10.04 7.04 -5.24
C ILE A 93 11.34 6.23 -5.35
N LYS A 94 11.43 5.38 -6.36
CA LYS A 94 12.64 4.66 -6.69
C LYS A 94 13.61 5.59 -7.41
N THR A 95 14.80 5.78 -6.86
CA THR A 95 15.86 6.62 -7.47
C THR A 95 17.04 5.82 -7.99
N THR A 96 17.11 4.53 -7.65
CA THR A 96 18.15 3.60 -8.08
C THR A 96 17.66 2.70 -9.20
N PRO A 97 18.55 2.11 -10.02
CA PRO A 97 18.16 1.13 -11.03
C PRO A 97 17.32 -0.01 -10.45
N ALA A 98 16.45 -0.58 -11.29
CA ALA A 98 15.64 -1.73 -10.92
C ALA A 98 16.55 -2.91 -10.50
N MET A 99 16.14 -3.62 -9.46
CA MET A 99 16.80 -4.87 -9.08
C MET A 99 16.23 -5.99 -9.96
N GLY A 100 16.93 -6.28 -11.06
CA GLY A 100 16.58 -7.34 -12.01
C GLY A 100 15.75 -6.87 -13.20
N ASN A 101 15.51 -7.81 -14.11
CA ASN A 101 14.98 -7.53 -15.46
C ASN A 101 13.49 -7.87 -15.60
N SER A 102 12.77 -8.06 -14.49
CA SER A 102 11.33 -8.35 -14.54
C SER A 102 10.58 -7.15 -15.12
N PRO A 103 9.58 -7.37 -16.01
CA PRO A 103 8.72 -6.28 -16.49
C PRO A 103 7.94 -5.61 -15.36
N THR A 104 7.80 -6.27 -14.21
CA THR A 104 7.08 -5.79 -13.02
C THR A 104 8.02 -5.29 -11.92
N SER A 105 9.31 -5.10 -12.22
CA SER A 105 10.25 -4.50 -11.28
C SER A 105 10.03 -2.99 -11.20
N LEU A 106 10.04 -2.45 -9.98
CA LEU A 106 9.97 -1.01 -9.74
C LEU A 106 11.15 -0.27 -10.40
N GLN A 107 10.83 0.62 -11.33
CA GLN A 107 11.79 1.39 -12.13
C GLN A 107 12.10 2.76 -11.50
N PRO A 108 13.24 3.38 -11.84
CA PRO A 108 13.52 4.76 -11.45
C PRO A 108 12.36 5.71 -11.83
N GLY A 109 11.96 6.58 -10.90
CA GLY A 109 10.83 7.50 -11.06
C GLY A 109 9.47 6.90 -10.67
N GLU A 110 9.37 5.59 -10.47
CA GLU A 110 8.14 4.95 -10.01
C GLU A 110 8.03 4.92 -8.48
N TRP A 111 6.80 4.86 -8.00
CA TRP A 111 6.48 4.78 -6.57
C TRP A 111 6.31 3.33 -6.13
N GLY A 112 7.13 2.90 -5.17
CA GLY A 112 6.91 1.69 -4.38
C GLY A 112 6.21 2.06 -3.09
N VAL A 113 5.18 1.30 -2.71
CA VAL A 113 4.36 1.59 -1.54
C VAL A 113 4.13 0.33 -0.73
N ASP A 114 4.51 0.38 0.54
CA ASP A 114 4.22 -0.68 1.49
C ASP A 114 2.88 -0.40 2.16
N VAL A 115 1.89 -1.29 1.93
CA VAL A 115 0.59 -1.25 2.61
C VAL A 115 0.69 -2.07 3.89
N VAL A 116 0.61 -1.39 5.03
CA VAL A 116 0.84 -1.97 6.35
C VAL A 116 -0.46 -2.04 7.13
N GLU A 117 -0.78 -3.20 7.70
CA GLU A 117 -1.88 -3.36 8.67
C GLU A 117 -1.29 -3.65 10.05
N THR A 118 -1.50 -2.77 11.03
CA THR A 118 -0.88 -2.91 12.35
C THR A 118 -1.69 -2.26 13.48
N ILE A 119 -1.56 -2.80 14.70
CA ILE A 119 -2.07 -2.18 15.93
C ILE A 119 -1.09 -1.18 16.56
N SER A 120 0.16 -1.17 16.11
CA SER A 120 1.23 -0.36 16.70
C SER A 120 2.06 0.33 15.61
N PRO A 121 1.50 1.37 14.96
CA PRO A 121 2.16 2.13 13.90
C PRO A 121 3.56 2.60 14.27
N GLU A 122 3.71 3.15 15.48
CA GLU A 122 4.95 3.74 15.97
C GLU A 122 6.03 2.67 16.10
N GLN A 123 5.67 1.50 16.65
CA GLN A 123 6.59 0.37 16.78
C GLN A 123 7.00 -0.18 15.41
N PHE A 124 6.06 -0.26 14.46
CA PHE A 124 6.36 -0.70 13.10
C PHE A 124 7.33 0.27 12.40
N LEU A 125 7.06 1.59 12.47
CA LEU A 125 7.90 2.62 11.88
C LEU A 125 9.30 2.64 12.52
N ALA A 126 9.39 2.46 13.83
CA ALA A 126 10.66 2.34 14.55
C ALA A 126 11.46 1.11 14.07
N GLY A 127 10.79 -0.03 13.87
CA GLY A 127 11.40 -1.26 13.35
C GLY A 127 11.98 -1.10 11.93
N LEU A 128 11.37 -0.25 11.10
CA LEU A 128 11.88 0.12 9.78
C LEU A 128 12.97 1.21 9.81
N ASN A 129 13.26 1.77 10.99
CA ASN A 129 14.05 2.99 11.13
C ASN A 129 13.55 4.12 10.21
N TRP A 130 12.22 4.24 10.09
CA TRP A 130 11.56 5.08 9.09
C TRP A 130 12.02 6.53 9.15
N GLU A 131 12.13 7.12 10.34
CA GLU A 131 12.59 8.50 10.53
C GLU A 131 13.99 8.72 9.94
N THR A 132 14.93 7.83 10.22
CA THR A 132 16.29 7.92 9.66
C THR A 132 16.30 7.73 8.15
N VAL A 133 15.53 6.76 7.63
CA VAL A 133 15.45 6.44 6.19
C VAL A 133 14.82 7.58 5.39
N THR A 134 13.92 8.34 6.01
CA THR A 134 13.19 9.44 5.38
C THR A 134 13.80 10.81 5.62
N ALA A 135 14.60 11.00 6.67
CA ALA A 135 15.23 12.27 7.00
C ALA A 135 16.11 12.84 5.87
N SER A 136 16.72 11.98 5.06
CA SER A 136 17.55 12.37 3.93
C SER A 136 16.78 12.47 2.61
N LYS A 137 15.47 12.17 2.60
CA LYS A 137 14.67 12.16 1.38
C LYS A 137 13.88 13.47 1.25
N PRO A 138 13.83 14.05 0.04
CA PRO A 138 12.97 15.20 -0.20
C PRO A 138 11.49 14.86 0.09
N PRO A 139 10.70 15.78 0.68
CA PRO A 139 9.29 15.54 1.00
C PRO A 139 8.44 15.11 -0.21
N GLU A 140 8.80 15.52 -1.41
CA GLU A 140 8.14 15.15 -2.67
C GLU A 140 8.46 13.72 -3.14
N GLN A 141 9.43 13.06 -2.53
CA GLN A 141 9.90 11.71 -2.88
C GLN A 141 9.42 10.62 -1.91
N ILE A 142 8.70 11.01 -0.87
CA ILE A 142 8.15 10.12 0.15
C ILE A 142 6.74 10.56 0.52
N PHE A 143 5.93 9.62 0.99
CA PHE A 143 4.70 9.97 1.68
C PHE A 143 4.35 8.94 2.73
N LYS A 144 3.49 9.34 3.66
CA LYS A 144 2.83 8.47 4.62
C LYS A 144 1.37 8.83 4.69
N VAL A 145 0.51 7.86 4.40
CA VAL A 145 -0.94 7.96 4.62
C VAL A 145 -1.30 7.00 5.75
N THR A 146 -2.17 7.44 6.67
CA THR A 146 -2.68 6.61 7.76
C THR A 146 -4.20 6.63 7.74
N HIS A 147 -4.81 5.45 7.88
CA HIS A 147 -6.25 5.27 7.99
C HIS A 147 -6.57 4.41 9.22
N ILE A 148 -7.60 4.79 9.95
CA ILE A 148 -8.11 4.03 11.10
C ILE A 148 -9.19 3.10 10.60
N VAL A 149 -9.08 1.82 10.93
CA VAL A 149 -10.16 0.86 10.75
C VAL A 149 -10.81 0.69 12.12
N GLU A 150 -12.08 1.09 12.27
CA GLU A 150 -12.86 1.01 13.50
C GLU A 150 -14.33 0.70 13.19
#